data_AF-A0A8B8EST7-F1
#
_entry.id   AF-A0A8B8EST7-F1
#
_cell.length_a   1.000
_cell.length_b   1.000
_cell.length_c   1.000
_cell.angle_alpha   90.00
_cell.angle_beta   90.00
_cell.angle_gamma   90.00
#
_symmetry.space_group_name_H-M   'P 1'
#
loop_
_entity.id
_entity.type
_entity.pdbx_description
1 polymer ?
#
loop_
_entity_poly.entity_id
_entity_poly.type
_entity_poly.pdbx_seq_one_letter_code
_entity_poly.pdbx_strand_id
1 'polypeptide(L)'
;MAFIVESVDRCPRDEFEWEERAILFNCTVLVMQTLIARKSNTTELLNYMYHCVLTGDGDRLVEVCAPSDLFDLSGNSCTEFNLFGKRIQESFLNCTGVCPDVYNSKEAYKYQTCYDQASQPNESNVISIVGAEETTSSYLYAAVLFCCGFVIGNLIVLTFVRRNIIKKKIIEIFIRMRIFLSDASYSAATEDANAVTKHQANALMAIIEEETEKTPLHKNPVGKAGVMSN
;
A
#
# COMPACT_ATOMS: atom_id res chain seq x y z
N MET A 1 -17.26 -10.68 13.18
CA MET A 1 -17.85 -10.54 14.55
C MET A 1 -17.02 -11.38 15.53
N ALA A 2 -16.14 -10.74 16.31
CA ALA A 2 -15.38 -11.32 17.41
C ALA A 2 -16.28 -11.60 18.63
N PHE A 3 -16.06 -12.77 19.23
CA PHE A 3 -16.67 -13.28 20.45
C PHE A 3 -15.52 -13.95 21.22
N ILE A 4 -15.58 -13.92 22.55
CA ILE A 4 -14.53 -14.46 23.41
C ILE A 4 -15.01 -15.81 23.90
N VAL A 5 -14.23 -16.84 23.60
CA VAL A 5 -14.45 -18.22 24.01
C VAL A 5 -13.17 -18.71 24.68
N GLU A 6 -13.31 -19.22 25.89
CA GLU A 6 -12.21 -19.81 26.64
C GLU A 6 -12.52 -21.29 26.89
N SER A 7 -11.56 -22.17 26.62
CA SER A 7 -11.69 -23.59 26.94
C SER A 7 -11.50 -23.79 28.44
N VAL A 8 -12.33 -24.63 29.05
CA VAL A 8 -12.21 -24.98 30.47
C VAL A 8 -12.27 -26.49 30.67
N ASP A 9 -11.70 -26.95 31.77
CA ASP A 9 -11.72 -28.38 32.13
C ASP A 9 -13.05 -28.79 32.78
N ARG A 10 -13.77 -27.82 33.35
CA ARG A 10 -14.94 -28.03 34.19
C ARG A 10 -15.86 -26.83 34.12
N CYS A 11 -17.16 -27.09 33.96
CA CYS A 11 -18.20 -26.08 34.18
C CYS A 11 -18.61 -26.00 35.66
N PRO A 12 -19.17 -24.85 36.09
CA PRO A 12 -19.73 -24.70 37.43
C PRO A 12 -20.74 -25.78 37.77
N ARG A 13 -20.72 -26.27 39.01
CA ARG A 13 -21.60 -27.36 39.47
C ARG A 13 -22.85 -26.89 40.20
N ASP A 14 -22.84 -25.64 40.64
CA ASP A 14 -23.93 -25.02 41.37
C ASP A 14 -23.99 -23.51 41.09
N GLU A 15 -25.01 -22.86 41.64
CA GLU A 15 -25.25 -21.43 41.44
C GLU A 15 -24.12 -20.57 42.02
N PHE A 16 -23.49 -21.00 43.11
CA PHE A 16 -22.42 -20.25 43.75
C PHE A 16 -21.14 -20.26 42.90
N GLU A 17 -20.73 -21.44 42.43
CA GLU A 17 -19.61 -21.55 41.48
C GLU A 17 -19.91 -20.80 40.17
N TRP A 18 -21.17 -20.83 39.72
CA TRP A 18 -21.58 -20.11 38.52
C TRP A 18 -21.43 -18.60 38.70
N GLU A 19 -21.88 -18.06 39.85
CA GLU A 19 -21.79 -16.64 40.16
C GLU A 19 -20.32 -16.19 40.28
N GLU A 20 -19.49 -16.98 40.96
CA GLU A 20 -18.05 -16.72 41.08
C GLU A 20 -17.38 -16.64 39.69
N ARG A 21 -17.62 -17.64 38.83
CA ARG A 21 -17.06 -17.64 37.47
C ARG A 21 -17.63 -16.52 36.61
N ALA A 22 -18.92 -16.21 36.71
CA ALA A 22 -19.54 -15.12 35.97
C ALA A 22 -18.93 -13.75 36.32
N ILE A 23 -18.62 -13.52 37.60
CA ILE A 23 -17.94 -12.31 38.06
C ILE A 23 -16.51 -12.25 37.51
N LEU A 24 -15.77 -13.36 37.57
CA LEU A 24 -14.39 -13.44 37.08
C LEU A 24 -14.30 -13.25 35.56
N PHE A 25 -15.19 -13.90 34.80
CA PHE A 25 -15.22 -13.83 33.35
C PHE A 25 -15.69 -12.44 32.85
N ASN A 26 -16.51 -11.73 33.64
CA ASN A 26 -16.91 -10.33 33.45
C ASN A 26 -17.33 -9.97 32.01
N CYS A 27 -18.46 -10.54 31.57
CA CYS A 27 -18.96 -10.33 30.21
C CYS A 27 -19.20 -8.86 29.84
N THR A 28 -19.53 -8.01 30.80
CA THR A 28 -19.73 -6.57 30.57
C THR A 28 -18.48 -5.93 29.97
N VAL A 29 -17.31 -6.19 30.54
CA VAL A 29 -16.05 -5.58 30.06
C VAL A 29 -15.67 -6.17 28.70
N LEU A 30 -15.76 -7.50 28.56
CA LEU A 30 -15.41 -8.22 27.34
C LEU A 30 -16.26 -7.79 26.15
N VAL A 31 -17.58 -7.72 26.34
CA VAL A 31 -18.51 -7.33 25.27
C VAL A 31 -18.38 -5.84 24.97
N MET A 32 -18.22 -4.97 25.97
CA MET A 32 -17.99 -3.53 25.75
C MET A 32 -16.80 -3.25 24.83
N GLN A 33 -15.67 -3.94 25.03
CA GLN A 33 -14.51 -3.79 24.15
C GLN A 33 -14.86 -4.10 22.69
N THR A 34 -15.64 -5.16 22.46
CA THR A 34 -16.07 -5.53 21.10
C THR A 34 -17.10 -4.57 20.49
N LEU A 35 -18.03 -4.03 21.28
CA LEU A 35 -19.06 -3.09 20.83
C LEU A 35 -18.46 -1.73 20.47
N ILE A 36 -17.52 -1.23 21.29
CA ILE A 36 -16.78 0.01 21.02
C ILE A 36 -16.01 -0.09 19.70
N ALA A 37 -15.31 -1.21 19.48
CA ALA A 37 -14.56 -1.45 18.24
C ALA A 37 -15.45 -1.40 16.99
N ARG A 38 -16.75 -1.70 17.12
CA ARG A 38 -17.72 -1.72 16.00
C ARG A 38 -18.61 -0.49 15.89
N LYS A 39 -18.51 0.47 16.81
CA LYS A 39 -19.45 1.60 16.90
C LYS A 39 -20.92 1.15 16.97
N SER A 40 -21.19 0.03 17.65
CA SER A 40 -22.56 -0.46 17.88
C SER A 40 -23.20 0.25 19.09
N ASN A 41 -24.53 0.15 19.19
CA ASN A 41 -25.27 0.66 20.34
C ASN A 41 -24.97 -0.21 21.58
N THR A 42 -24.67 0.43 22.71
CA THR A 42 -24.32 -0.23 23.97
C THR A 42 -25.52 -0.83 24.72
N THR A 43 -26.76 -0.62 24.24
CA THR A 43 -27.96 -1.20 24.88
C THR A 43 -28.02 -2.73 24.77
N GLU A 44 -27.34 -3.33 23.80
CA GLU A 44 -27.24 -4.79 23.64
C GLU A 44 -26.42 -5.47 24.75
N LEU A 45 -25.63 -4.70 25.51
CA LEU A 45 -24.74 -5.22 26.55
C LEU A 45 -25.48 -5.96 27.67
N LEU A 46 -26.69 -5.51 28.00
CA LEU A 46 -27.48 -6.06 29.11
C LEU A 46 -27.96 -7.49 28.87
N ASN A 47 -27.95 -7.95 27.63
CA ASN A 47 -28.43 -9.29 27.28
C ASN A 47 -27.33 -10.34 27.35
N TYR A 48 -26.05 -9.95 27.35
CA TYR A 48 -24.93 -10.88 27.38
C TYR A 48 -24.65 -11.34 28.81
N MET A 49 -24.76 -12.64 29.03
CA MET A 49 -24.38 -13.28 30.28
C MET A 49 -23.28 -14.31 30.06
N TYR A 50 -22.68 -14.71 31.17
CA TYR A 50 -21.72 -15.80 31.22
C TYR A 50 -22.45 -17.13 31.04
N HIS A 51 -21.89 -18.00 30.20
CA HIS A 51 -22.34 -19.37 30.00
C HIS A 51 -21.13 -20.30 30.01
N CYS A 52 -21.31 -21.51 30.54
CA CYS A 52 -20.37 -22.60 30.38
C CYS A 52 -21.11 -23.77 29.75
N VAL A 53 -20.70 -24.16 28.55
CA VAL A 53 -21.43 -25.10 27.69
C VAL A 53 -20.47 -25.98 26.90
N LEU A 54 -21.01 -26.99 26.21
CA LEU A 54 -20.22 -27.85 25.33
C LEU A 54 -19.75 -27.08 24.08
N THR A 55 -18.69 -27.55 23.45
CA THR A 55 -18.38 -27.20 22.06
C THR A 55 -19.31 -27.97 21.10
N GLY A 56 -19.38 -27.53 19.83
CA GLY A 56 -20.24 -28.18 18.82
C GLY A 56 -19.88 -29.62 18.45
N ASP A 57 -18.72 -30.11 18.89
CA ASP A 57 -18.29 -31.51 18.81
C ASP A 57 -18.58 -32.30 20.09
N GLY A 58 -19.18 -31.69 21.13
CA GLY A 58 -19.59 -32.33 22.38
C GLY A 58 -18.44 -32.78 23.29
N ASP A 59 -17.19 -32.63 22.86
CA ASP A 59 -16.04 -33.24 23.53
C ASP A 59 -15.35 -32.31 24.53
N ARG A 60 -15.61 -31.00 24.47
CA ARG A 60 -14.92 -29.98 25.28
C ARG A 60 -15.92 -29.01 25.91
N LEU A 61 -15.46 -28.34 26.96
CA LEU A 61 -16.21 -27.30 27.64
C LEU A 61 -15.62 -25.93 27.34
N VAL A 62 -16.50 -24.95 27.15
CA VAL A 62 -16.11 -23.57 26.90
C VAL A 62 -16.93 -22.60 27.71
N GLU A 63 -16.27 -21.55 28.17
CA GLU A 63 -16.86 -20.35 28.73
C GLU A 63 -17.04 -19.29 27.64
N VAL A 64 -18.21 -18.67 27.61
CA VAL A 64 -18.57 -17.70 26.58
C VAL A 64 -19.51 -16.64 27.13
N CYS A 65 -19.41 -15.43 26.57
CA CYS A 65 -20.41 -14.39 26.74
C CYS A 65 -21.41 -14.43 25.59
N ALA A 66 -22.67 -14.73 25.89
CA ALA A 66 -23.73 -14.83 24.89
C ALA A 66 -25.07 -14.33 25.43
N PRO A 67 -26.01 -13.95 24.55
CA PRO A 67 -27.38 -13.65 24.94
C PRO A 67 -28.01 -14.80 25.72
N SER A 68 -28.70 -14.51 26.83
CA SER A 68 -29.42 -15.50 27.64
C SER A 68 -30.80 -15.86 27.09
N ASP A 69 -30.96 -15.78 25.77
CA ASP A 69 -32.23 -16.10 25.13
C ASP A 69 -32.67 -17.49 25.61
N LEU A 70 -33.96 -17.63 25.94
CA LEU A 70 -34.56 -18.96 26.07
C LEU A 70 -34.50 -19.57 24.67
N PHE A 71 -33.40 -20.24 24.37
CA PHE A 71 -33.37 -21.14 23.25
C PHE A 71 -34.42 -22.21 23.60
N ASP A 72 -35.41 -22.35 22.72
CA ASP A 72 -36.39 -23.43 22.78
C ASP A 72 -35.61 -24.71 22.47
N LEU A 73 -34.86 -25.18 23.47
CA LEU A 73 -33.94 -26.30 23.40
C LEU A 73 -34.77 -27.58 23.50
N SER A 74 -35.58 -27.83 22.49
CA SER A 74 -36.41 -29.02 22.30
C SER A 74 -35.71 -30.31 22.73
N GLY A 75 -36.11 -30.78 23.92
CA GLY A 75 -36.04 -32.20 24.29
C GLY A 75 -34.68 -32.69 24.74
N ASN A 76 -34.53 -32.91 26.05
CA ASN A 76 -33.50 -33.75 26.67
C ASN A 76 -32.06 -33.58 26.13
N SER A 77 -31.71 -32.45 25.51
CA SER A 77 -30.41 -32.20 24.91
C SER A 77 -29.58 -31.26 25.78
N CYS A 78 -28.28 -31.48 25.76
CA CYS A 78 -27.30 -30.60 26.36
C CYS A 78 -27.14 -29.32 25.53
N THR A 79 -26.65 -28.24 26.12
CA THR A 79 -26.35 -27.02 25.35
C THR A 79 -24.92 -27.01 24.86
N GLU A 80 -24.76 -26.54 23.63
CA GLU A 80 -23.46 -26.26 23.04
C GLU A 80 -23.37 -24.82 22.55
N PHE A 81 -22.13 -24.31 22.48
CA PHE A 81 -21.82 -23.10 21.76
C PHE A 81 -21.37 -23.41 20.34
N ASN A 82 -22.19 -23.03 19.37
CA ASN A 82 -21.85 -23.14 17.96
C ASN A 82 -20.90 -22.00 17.57
N LEU A 83 -19.61 -22.31 17.44
CA LEU A 83 -18.57 -21.36 17.06
C LEU A 83 -18.86 -20.66 15.71
N PHE A 84 -19.45 -21.37 14.74
CA PHE A 84 -19.77 -20.81 13.42
C PHE A 84 -21.03 -19.95 13.46
N GLY A 85 -22.08 -20.45 14.12
CA GLY A 85 -23.36 -19.75 14.30
C GLY A 85 -23.34 -18.64 15.34
N LYS A 86 -22.30 -18.60 16.19
CA LYS A 86 -22.08 -17.64 17.29
C LYS A 86 -23.25 -17.55 18.24
N ARG A 87 -23.83 -18.70 18.56
CA ARG A 87 -25.03 -18.83 19.38
C ARG A 87 -24.96 -20.08 20.23
N ILE A 88 -25.66 -20.04 21.36
CA ILE A 88 -25.96 -21.24 22.13
C ILE A 88 -27.13 -21.95 21.43
N GLN A 89 -27.06 -23.27 21.36
CA GLN A 89 -28.07 -24.11 20.74
C GLN A 89 -28.08 -25.51 21.38
N GLU A 90 -29.01 -26.35 20.92
CA GLU A 90 -29.03 -27.78 21.27
C GLU A 90 -27.78 -28.49 20.74
N SER A 91 -27.23 -29.36 21.55
CA SER A 91 -26.18 -30.29 21.16
C SER A 91 -26.78 -31.57 20.58
N PHE A 92 -25.93 -32.40 19.96
CA PHE A 92 -26.29 -33.77 19.63
C PHE A 92 -26.23 -34.71 20.84
N LEU A 93 -25.63 -34.27 21.95
CA LEU A 93 -25.57 -35.01 23.20
C LEU A 93 -26.87 -34.88 23.99
N ASN A 94 -27.40 -36.02 24.42
CA ASN A 94 -28.59 -36.06 25.25
C ASN A 94 -28.21 -36.03 26.73
N CYS A 95 -28.92 -35.18 27.45
CA CYS A 95 -28.92 -35.12 28.90
C CYS A 95 -29.45 -36.45 29.46
N THR A 96 -28.69 -37.04 30.38
CA THR A 96 -29.11 -38.26 31.08
C THR A 96 -29.71 -37.88 32.43
N GLY A 97 -30.91 -38.36 32.76
CA GLY A 97 -31.57 -38.13 34.05
C GLY A 97 -32.78 -37.20 33.95
N VAL A 98 -32.94 -36.31 34.93
CA VAL A 98 -34.05 -35.34 34.99
C VAL A 98 -33.60 -34.04 34.36
N CYS A 99 -33.98 -33.83 33.10
CA CYS A 99 -33.69 -32.61 32.35
C CYS A 99 -35.02 -32.07 31.85
N PRO A 100 -35.28 -30.75 31.94
CA PRO A 100 -36.50 -30.18 31.41
C PRO A 100 -36.44 -30.16 29.89
N ASP A 101 -37.62 -30.10 29.26
CA ASP A 101 -37.73 -29.98 27.80
C ASP A 101 -37.21 -28.64 27.28
N VAL A 102 -37.11 -27.62 28.14
CA VAL A 102 -36.55 -26.29 27.84
C VAL A 102 -35.92 -25.73 29.12
N TYR A 103 -34.72 -25.14 29.02
CA TYR A 103 -34.10 -24.41 30.12
C TYR A 103 -33.28 -23.22 29.61
N ASN A 104 -33.05 -22.23 30.48
CA ASN A 104 -32.18 -21.11 30.17
C ASN A 104 -30.71 -21.56 30.22
N SER A 105 -29.89 -21.23 29.21
CA SER A 105 -28.48 -21.65 29.18
C SER A 105 -27.64 -21.11 30.35
N LYS A 106 -28.06 -20.02 31.00
CA LYS A 106 -27.49 -19.55 32.28
C LYS A 106 -27.54 -20.64 33.36
N GLU A 107 -28.58 -21.47 33.34
CA GLU A 107 -28.84 -22.51 34.32
C GLU A 107 -28.26 -23.87 33.92
N ALA A 108 -27.37 -23.91 32.93
CA ALA A 108 -26.65 -25.11 32.51
C ALA A 108 -26.01 -25.86 33.69
N TYR A 109 -25.52 -25.15 34.72
CA TYR A 109 -24.94 -25.75 35.92
C TYR A 109 -25.90 -26.72 36.65
N LYS A 110 -27.23 -26.63 36.44
CA LYS A 110 -28.21 -27.58 37.02
C LYS A 110 -28.18 -28.96 36.36
N TYR A 111 -27.55 -29.09 35.18
CA TYR A 111 -27.58 -30.30 34.34
C TYR A 111 -26.17 -30.89 34.16
N GLN A 112 -25.51 -31.20 35.28
CA GLN A 112 -24.13 -31.68 35.32
C GLN A 112 -23.88 -32.93 34.46
N THR A 113 -24.90 -33.77 34.26
CA THR A 113 -24.80 -34.97 33.44
C THR A 113 -24.44 -34.69 31.98
N CYS A 114 -24.67 -33.46 31.49
CA CYS A 114 -24.23 -33.00 30.18
C CYS A 114 -22.74 -32.67 30.11
N TYR A 115 -22.15 -32.19 31.20
CA TYR A 115 -20.81 -31.59 31.21
C TYR A 115 -19.76 -32.50 31.84
N ASP A 116 -20.18 -33.44 32.69
CA ASP A 116 -19.30 -34.45 33.30
C ASP A 116 -18.71 -35.43 32.25
N GLN A 117 -19.31 -35.51 31.05
CA GLN A 117 -18.89 -36.42 29.96
C GLN A 117 -17.86 -35.81 29.01
N ALA A 118 -17.68 -34.48 29.04
CA ALA A 118 -16.71 -33.81 28.19
C ALA A 118 -15.29 -34.27 28.60
N SER A 119 -14.48 -34.59 27.59
CA SER A 119 -13.09 -34.99 27.83
C SER A 119 -12.30 -33.79 28.32
N GLN A 120 -11.44 -34.00 29.31
CA GLN A 120 -10.56 -32.93 29.80
C GLN A 120 -9.74 -32.38 28.62
N PRO A 121 -9.69 -31.05 28.44
CA PRO A 121 -8.73 -30.43 27.55
C PRO A 121 -7.33 -30.93 27.92
N ASN A 122 -6.61 -31.50 26.96
CA ASN A 122 -5.18 -31.68 27.15
C ASN A 122 -4.59 -30.28 27.39
N GLU A 123 -3.85 -30.11 28.49
CA GLU A 123 -3.25 -28.88 29.04
C GLU A 123 -2.44 -28.03 28.02
N SER A 124 -2.24 -28.54 26.80
CA SER A 124 -1.50 -27.93 25.71
C SER A 124 -2.31 -26.97 24.81
N ASN A 125 -3.64 -26.86 24.96
CA ASN A 125 -4.50 -26.08 24.04
C ASN A 125 -5.48 -25.12 24.75
N VAL A 126 -5.03 -24.34 25.74
CA VAL A 126 -5.77 -23.13 26.15
C VAL A 126 -5.63 -22.10 25.02
N ILE A 127 -6.44 -22.26 23.99
CA ILE A 127 -6.62 -21.28 22.94
C ILE A 127 -7.81 -20.45 23.38
N SER A 128 -7.59 -19.22 23.86
CA SER A 128 -8.63 -18.20 23.82
C SER A 128 -8.95 -18.00 22.34
N ILE A 129 -9.99 -18.67 21.85
CA ILE A 129 -10.45 -18.49 20.47
C ILE A 129 -11.18 -17.16 20.47
N VAL A 130 -10.41 -16.07 20.44
CA VAL A 130 -10.89 -14.84 19.83
C VAL A 130 -11.17 -15.26 18.40
N GLY A 131 -12.46 -15.33 18.03
CA GLY A 131 -12.87 -15.53 16.65
C GLY A 131 -12.43 -14.33 15.80
N ALA A 132 -11.13 -14.22 15.57
CA ALA A 132 -10.52 -13.40 14.56
C ALA A 132 -10.73 -14.17 13.25
N GLU A 133 -11.41 -13.52 12.30
CA GLU A 133 -11.46 -13.96 10.92
C GLU A 133 -10.04 -13.89 10.33
N GLU A 134 -9.18 -14.86 10.64
CA GLU A 134 -7.84 -14.97 10.08
C GLU A 134 -7.80 -16.05 8.99
N THR A 135 -8.55 -15.83 7.92
CA THR A 135 -8.25 -16.49 6.64
C THR A 135 -8.39 -15.54 5.44
N THR A 136 -9.08 -14.41 5.60
CA THR A 136 -9.24 -13.39 4.54
C THR A 136 -8.10 -12.37 4.50
N SER A 137 -7.39 -12.17 5.61
CA SER A 137 -6.39 -11.10 5.77
C SER A 137 -5.10 -11.35 4.96
N SER A 138 -4.56 -12.58 4.99
CA SER A 138 -3.29 -12.92 4.31
C SER A 138 -3.35 -12.74 2.78
N TYR A 139 -4.42 -13.20 2.14
CA TYR A 139 -4.61 -13.05 0.69
C TYR A 139 -4.76 -11.58 0.28
N LEU A 140 -5.40 -10.76 1.11
CA LEU A 140 -5.56 -9.34 0.84
C LEU A 140 -4.20 -8.61 0.91
N TYR A 141 -3.37 -8.92 1.91
CA TYR A 141 -2.01 -8.37 1.99
C TYR A 141 -1.15 -8.80 0.79
N ALA A 142 -1.20 -10.08 0.42
CA ALA A 142 -0.47 -10.58 -0.75
C ALA A 142 -0.93 -9.89 -2.05
N ALA A 143 -2.24 -9.71 -2.24
CA ALA A 143 -2.81 -9.02 -3.40
C ALA A 143 -2.40 -7.53 -3.44
N VAL A 144 -2.43 -6.84 -2.30
CA VAL A 144 -2.00 -5.43 -2.20
C VAL A 144 -0.52 -5.29 -2.52
N LEU A 145 0.35 -6.15 -2.00
CA LEU A 145 1.78 -6.12 -2.29
C LEU A 145 2.08 -6.37 -3.78
N PHE A 146 1.36 -7.30 -4.41
CA PHE A 146 1.51 -7.58 -5.84
C PHE A 146 1.09 -6.38 -6.70
N CYS A 147 -0.07 -5.78 -6.39
CA CYS A 147 -0.54 -4.58 -7.08
C CYS A 147 0.41 -3.40 -6.92
N CYS A 148 0.91 -3.15 -5.70
CA CYS A 148 1.90 -2.10 -5.43
C CYS A 148 3.20 -2.35 -6.22
N GLY A 149 3.70 -3.58 -6.23
CA GLY A 149 4.91 -3.96 -6.98
C GLY A 149 4.76 -3.70 -8.48
N PHE A 150 3.62 -4.04 -9.08
CA PHE A 150 3.35 -3.80 -10.50
C PHE A 150 3.30 -2.30 -10.83
N VAL A 151 2.63 -1.49 -10.00
CA VAL A 151 2.55 -0.03 -10.20
C VAL A 151 3.95 0.60 -10.09
N ILE A 152 4.71 0.24 -9.05
CA ILE A 152 6.07 0.75 -8.84
C ILE A 152 7.00 0.35 -10.00
N GLY A 153 6.92 -0.90 -10.47
CA GLY A 153 7.69 -1.38 -11.62
C GLY A 153 7.42 -0.55 -12.89
N ASN A 154 6.16 -0.26 -13.19
CA ASN A 154 5.78 0.58 -14.33
C ASN A 154 6.33 2.02 -14.19
N LEU A 155 6.27 2.61 -13.00
CA LEU A 155 6.85 3.93 -12.75
C LEU A 155 8.37 3.95 -12.96
N ILE A 156 9.08 2.91 -12.49
CA ILE A 156 10.52 2.78 -12.69
C ILE A 156 10.85 2.67 -14.17
N VAL A 157 10.13 1.84 -14.94
CA VAL A 157 10.33 1.71 -16.39
C VAL A 157 10.07 3.05 -17.09
N LEU A 158 8.98 3.75 -16.77
CA LEU A 158 8.66 5.05 -17.34
C LEU A 158 9.74 6.10 -17.04
N THR A 159 10.27 6.15 -15.82
CA THR A 159 11.36 7.07 -15.46
C THR A 159 12.65 6.73 -16.19
N PHE A 160 12.98 5.44 -16.35
CA PHE A 160 14.17 4.99 -17.08
C PHE A 160 14.08 5.33 -18.58
N VAL A 161 12.93 5.07 -19.21
CA VAL A 161 12.67 5.43 -20.61
C VAL A 161 12.75 6.94 -20.80
N ARG A 162 12.10 7.73 -19.93
CA ARG A 162 12.19 9.20 -19.97
C ARG A 162 13.63 9.69 -19.82
N ARG A 163 14.40 9.12 -18.88
CA ARG A 163 15.81 9.47 -18.68
C ARG A 163 16.66 9.18 -19.93
N ASN A 164 16.42 8.06 -20.61
CA ASN A 164 17.12 7.72 -21.84
C ASN A 164 16.73 8.63 -23.02
N ILE A 165 15.47 9.01 -23.14
CA ILE A 165 15.01 9.97 -24.16
C ILE A 165 15.62 11.35 -23.91
N ILE A 166 15.63 11.83 -22.66
CA ILE A 166 16.24 13.12 -22.29
C ILE A 166 17.74 13.12 -22.60
N LYS A 167 18.46 12.05 -22.23
CA LYS A 167 19.89 11.91 -22.57
C LYS A 167 20.14 11.99 -24.08
N LYS A 168 19.32 11.32 -24.90
CA LYS A 168 19.42 11.41 -26.36
C LYS A 168 19.20 12.84 -26.88
N LYS A 169 18.18 13.54 -26.37
CA LYS A 169 17.92 14.95 -26.75
C LYS A 169 19.05 15.90 -26.35
N ILE A 170 19.64 15.71 -25.16
CA ILE A 170 20.77 16.53 -24.70
C ILE A 170 21.99 16.33 -25.59
N ILE A 171 22.29 15.09 -25.99
CA ILE A 171 23.39 14.80 -26.91
C ILE A 171 23.16 15.48 -28.27
N GLU A 172 21.94 15.44 -28.81
CA GLU A 172 21.60 16.10 -30.07
C GLU A 172 21.77 17.63 -29.99
N ILE A 173 21.33 18.25 -28.89
CA ILE A 173 21.52 19.69 -28.64
C ILE A 173 23.01 20.04 -28.57
N PHE A 174 23.80 19.23 -27.86
CA PHE A 174 25.23 19.45 -27.71
C PHE A 174 25.98 19.36 -29.06
N ILE A 175 25.59 18.40 -29.92
CA ILE A 175 26.14 18.29 -31.28
C ILE A 175 25.81 19.54 -32.11
N ARG A 176 24.56 20.02 -32.09
CA ARG A 176 24.17 21.24 -32.82
C ARG A 176 24.91 22.48 -32.35
N MET A 177 25.07 22.64 -31.03
CA MET A 177 25.81 23.76 -30.45
C MET A 177 27.28 23.75 -30.88
N ARG A 178 27.91 22.58 -30.96
CA ARG A 178 29.31 22.45 -31.41
C ARG A 178 29.48 22.84 -32.89
N ILE A 179 28.56 22.43 -33.76
CA ILE A 179 28.57 22.79 -35.19
C ILE A 179 28.41 24.31 -35.36
N PHE A 180 27.50 24.93 -34.61
CA PHE A 180 27.31 26.37 -34.64
C PHE A 180 28.57 27.14 -34.21
N LEU A 181 29.26 26.66 -33.17
CA LEU A 181 30.52 27.26 -32.73
C LEU A 181 31.65 27.10 -33.75
N SER A 182 31.73 25.96 -34.45
CA SER A 182 32.72 25.79 -35.52
C SER A 182 32.45 26.72 -36.69
N ASP A 183 31.20 26.87 -37.10
CA ASP A 183 30.81 27.76 -38.21
C ASP A 183 31.10 29.23 -37.86
N ALA A 184 30.81 29.65 -36.63
CA ALA A 184 31.12 31.00 -36.16
C ALA A 184 32.64 31.26 -36.10
N SER A 185 33.44 30.28 -35.67
CA SER A 185 34.90 30.40 -35.65
C SER A 185 35.50 30.45 -37.06
N TYR A 186 34.93 29.68 -38.00
CA TYR A 186 35.34 29.68 -39.39
C TYR A 186 35.01 31.01 -40.08
N SER A 187 33.81 31.56 -39.83
CA SER A 187 33.42 32.85 -40.38
C SER A 187 34.31 33.98 -39.87
N ALA A 188 34.63 33.99 -38.57
CA ALA A 188 35.53 34.99 -37.98
C ALA A 188 36.95 34.91 -38.59
N ALA A 189 37.51 33.70 -38.73
CA ALA A 189 38.81 33.52 -39.36
C ALA A 189 38.82 33.94 -40.85
N THR A 190 37.70 33.78 -41.55
CA THR A 190 37.55 34.20 -42.95
C THR A 190 37.46 35.72 -43.07
N GLU A 191 36.76 36.38 -42.15
CA GLU A 191 36.67 37.84 -42.11
C GLU A 191 38.04 38.49 -41.83
N ASP A 192 38.79 37.95 -40.87
CA ASP A 192 40.16 38.39 -40.57
C ASP A 192 41.10 38.22 -41.77
N ALA A 193 41.04 37.07 -42.45
CA ALA A 193 41.86 36.81 -43.65
C ALA A 193 41.55 37.78 -44.80
N ASN A 194 40.26 38.09 -45.01
CA ASN A 194 39.83 39.05 -46.03
C ASN A 194 40.26 40.49 -45.69
N ALA A 195 40.22 40.87 -44.41
CA ALA A 195 40.67 42.18 -43.94
C ALA A 195 42.18 42.39 -44.16
N VAL A 196 43.00 41.37 -43.84
CA VAL A 196 44.45 41.40 -44.09
C VAL A 196 44.75 41.51 -45.58
N THR A 197 44.06 40.73 -46.42
CA THR A 197 44.25 40.76 -47.88
C THR A 197 43.92 42.14 -48.46
N LYS A 198 42.83 42.76 -47.99
CA LYS A 198 42.43 44.12 -48.38
C LYS A 198 43.48 45.17 -47.95
N HIS A 199 44.02 45.05 -46.75
CA HIS A 199 45.06 45.95 -46.26
C HIS A 199 46.33 45.84 -47.12
N GLN A 200 46.76 44.62 -47.47
CA GLN A 200 47.90 44.40 -48.35
C GLN A 200 47.69 44.98 -49.75
N ALA A 201 46.49 44.82 -50.33
CA ALA A 201 46.15 45.39 -51.63
C ALA A 201 46.20 46.93 -51.61
N ASN A 202 45.66 47.56 -50.56
CA ASN A 202 45.70 49.01 -50.42
C ASN A 202 47.13 49.55 -50.24
N ALA A 203 47.96 48.85 -49.46
CA ALA A 203 49.37 49.21 -49.29
C ALA A 203 50.15 49.11 -50.61
N LEU A 204 49.89 48.07 -51.42
CA LEU A 204 50.49 47.92 -52.74
C LEU A 204 50.07 49.06 -53.69
N MET A 205 48.80 49.46 -53.68
CA MET A 205 48.31 50.58 -54.49
C MET A 205 48.95 51.91 -54.09
N ALA A 206 49.14 52.16 -52.79
CA ALA A 206 49.82 53.36 -52.31
C ALA A 206 51.30 53.43 -52.76
N ILE A 207 52.00 52.28 -52.78
CA ILE A 207 53.38 52.20 -53.30
C ILE A 207 53.41 52.47 -54.81
N ILE A 208 52.45 51.95 -55.57
CA ILE A 208 52.33 52.23 -57.01
C ILE A 208 52.06 53.72 -57.25
N GLU A 209 51.22 54.34 -56.44
CA GLU A 209 50.91 55.77 -56.53
C GLU A 209 52.15 56.63 -56.24
N GLU A 210 52.95 56.26 -55.23
CA GLU A 210 54.22 56.94 -54.91
C GLU A 210 55.27 56.80 -56.03
N GLU A 211 55.34 55.64 -56.69
CA GLU A 211 56.20 55.42 -57.86
C GLU A 211 55.73 56.24 -59.09
N THR A 212 54.42 56.44 -59.25
CA THR A 212 53.87 57.26 -60.36
C THR A 212 54.08 58.76 -60.15
N GLU A 213 54.20 59.25 -58.92
CA GLU A 213 54.42 60.67 -58.61
C GLU A 213 55.90 61.09 -58.77
N LYS A 214 56.85 60.15 -58.68
CA LYS A 214 58.30 60.41 -58.81
C LYS A 214 58.83 60.40 -60.26
N THR A 215 57.97 60.34 -61.27
CA THR A 215 58.39 60.44 -62.68
C THR A 215 58.09 61.85 -63.24
N PRO A 216 59.05 62.80 -63.25
CA PRO A 216 58.81 64.15 -63.75
C PRO A 216 58.73 64.17 -65.29
N LEU A 217 57.53 64.46 -65.81
CA LEU A 217 57.31 64.84 -67.20
C LEU A 217 57.89 66.24 -67.44
N HIS A 218 59.13 66.29 -67.91
CA HIS A 218 59.79 67.51 -68.37
C HIS A 218 59.09 68.03 -69.64
N LYS A 219 58.41 69.19 -69.53
CA LYS A 219 57.95 69.99 -70.67
C LYS A 219 59.10 70.85 -71.19
N ASN A 220 59.28 70.91 -72.52
CA ASN A 220 59.70 72.12 -73.27
C ASN A 220 59.70 71.88 -74.81
N PRO A 221 59.82 72.90 -75.69
CA PRO A 221 58.67 73.62 -76.26
C PRO A 221 58.66 73.70 -77.81
N VAL A 222 57.54 74.21 -78.34
CA VAL A 222 57.31 74.95 -79.62
C VAL A 222 58.27 74.75 -80.81
N GLY A 223 57.72 74.29 -81.93
CA GLY A 223 58.27 74.45 -83.29
C GLY A 223 57.18 74.36 -84.37
N LYS A 224 56.79 75.50 -84.95
CA LYS A 224 55.92 75.66 -86.15
C LYS A 224 56.69 75.27 -87.42
N ALA A 225 56.01 74.67 -88.41
CA ALA A 225 55.74 75.26 -89.75
C ALA A 225 55.62 74.22 -90.89
N GLY A 226 54.70 74.50 -91.83
CA GLY A 226 54.68 74.07 -93.25
C GLY A 226 54.00 72.73 -93.52
N VAL A 227 52.76 72.62 -94.02
CA VAL A 227 52.16 73.07 -95.31
C VAL A 227 52.81 72.45 -96.55
N MET A 228 52.08 71.56 -97.25
CA MET A 228 51.75 71.58 -98.69
C MET A 228 50.83 70.35 -98.96
N SER A 229 49.51 70.52 -99.11
CA SER A 229 48.77 70.75 -100.37
C SER A 229 48.98 69.69 -101.46
N ASN A 230 47.88 69.05 -101.87
CA ASN A 230 47.60 68.85 -103.29
C ASN A 230 47.20 70.20 -103.92
#